data_AF-A0A925GD15-F1
#
_entry.id   AF-A0A925GD15-F1
#
_cell.length_a   1.000
_cell.length_b   1.000
_cell.length_c   1.000
_cell.angle_alpha   90.00
_cell.angle_beta   90.00
_cell.angle_gamma   90.00
#
_symmetry.space_group_name_H-M   'P 1'
#
loop_
_entity.id
_entity.type
_entity.pdbx_description
1 polymer ?
#
loop_
_entity_poly.entity_id
_entity_poly.type
_entity_poly.pdbx_seq_one_letter_code
_entity_poly.pdbx_strand_id
1 'polypeptide(L)' 'MAMEPDKIDLQILKVLQQNGRVTNLQLSHQIGLSPAPTLERVRKL' A
#
# COMPACT_ATOMS: atom_id res chain seq x y z
N MET A 1 0.19 7.80 19.35
CA MET A 1 -1.13 7.45 18.78
C MET A 1 -0.86 6.66 17.52
N ALA A 2 -1.27 5.39 17.43
CA ALA A 2 -1.25 4.70 16.15
C ALA A 2 -2.29 5.37 15.26
N MET A 3 -1.83 6.03 14.19
CA MET A 3 -2.70 6.68 13.22
C MET A 3 -3.52 5.57 12.56
N GLU A 4 -4.84 5.67 12.64
CA GLU A 4 -5.73 4.66 12.08
C GLU A 4 -5.43 4.45 10.59
N PRO A 5 -5.35 3.21 10.09
CA PRO A 5 -5.04 2.96 8.69
C PRO A 5 -6.14 3.57 7.81
N ASP A 6 -5.73 4.47 6.92
CA ASP A 6 -6.62 5.07 5.94
C ASP A 6 -7.12 4.01 4.95
N LYS A 7 -8.15 4.36 4.17
CA LYS A 7 -8.69 3.46 3.13
C LYS A 7 -7.61 2.95 2.16
N ILE A 8 -6.61 3.78 1.85
CA ILE A 8 -5.48 3.38 1.00
C ILE A 8 -4.59 2.36 1.70
N ASP A 9 -4.31 2.55 2.99
CA ASP A 9 -3.51 1.60 3.77
C ASP A 9 -4.21 0.24 3.87
N LEU A 10 -5.53 0.24 4.04
CA LEU A 10 -6.34 -0.98 3.99
C LEU A 10 -6.33 -1.65 2.61
N GLN A 11 -6.35 -0.87 1.51
CA GLN A 11 -6.20 -1.43 0.16
C GLN A 11 -4.82 -2.02 -0.06
N ILE A 12 -3.77 -1.34 0.40
CA ILE A 12 -2.39 -1.83 0.34
C ILE A 12 -2.28 -3.16 1.07
N LEU A 13 -2.76 -3.24 2.31
CA LEU A 13 -2.77 -4.47 3.10
C LEU A 13 -3.56 -5.57 2.41
N LYS A 14 -4.72 -5.27 1.82
CA LYS A 14 -5.52 -6.25 1.09
C LYS A 14 -4.76 -6.83 -0.11
N VAL A 15 -4.10 -5.98 -0.90
CA VAL A 15 -3.31 -6.43 -2.06
C VAL A 15 -2.09 -7.23 -1.60
N LEU A 16 -1.37 -6.78 -0.57
CA LEU A 16 -0.22 -7.48 0.00
C LEU A 16 -0.61 -8.84 0.61
N GLN A 17 -1.74 -8.92 1.30
CA GLN A 17 -2.25 -10.18 1.85
C GLN A 17 -2.69 -11.16 0.75
N GLN A 18 -3.26 -10.66 -0.35
CA GLN A 18 -3.62 -11.49 -1.51
C GLN A 18 -2.39 -11.92 -2.32
N ASN A 19 -1.39 -11.04 -2.44
CA ASN A 19 -0.18 -11.28 -3.21
C ASN A 19 1.04 -10.58 -2.58
N GLY A 20 1.71 -11.29 -1.67
CA GLY A 20 2.90 -10.78 -0.99
C GLY A 20 4.14 -10.60 -1.88
N ARG A 21 4.06 -10.96 -3.17
CA ARG A 21 5.12 -10.76 -4.16
C ARG A 21 4.83 -9.58 -5.12
N VAL A 22 3.76 -8.83 -4.88
CA VAL A 22 3.44 -7.64 -5.69
C VAL A 22 4.57 -6.61 -5.60
N THR A 23 4.94 -6.04 -6.74
CA THR A 23 5.94 -4.96 -6.75
C THR A 23 5.29 -3.64 -6.33
N ASN A 24 6.07 -2.74 -5.73
CA ASN A 24 5.58 -1.41 -5.34
C ASN A 24 4.98 -0.62 -6.53
N LEU A 25 5.52 -0.83 -7.73
CA LEU A 25 4.99 -0.22 -8.96
C LEU A 25 3.60 -0.78 -9.32
N GLN A 26 3.42 -2.10 -9.30
CA GLN A 26 2.12 -2.71 -9.56
C GLN A 26 1.09 -2.36 -8.50
N LEU A 27 1.52 -2.36 -7.23
CA LEU A 27 0.71 -1.93 -6.11
C LEU A 27 0.24 -0.49 -6.33
N SER A 28 1.16 0.45 -6.60
CA SER A 28 0.83 1.86 -6.82
C SER A 28 -0.14 2.06 -7.98
N HIS A 29 0.03 1.32 -9.07
CA HIS A 29 -0.92 1.30 -10.18
C HIS A 29 -2.32 0.80 -9.78
N GLN A 30 -2.42 -0.24 -8.95
CA GLN A 30 -3.72 -0.76 -8.50
C GLN A 30 -4.47 0.19 -7.58
N ILE A 31 -3.77 0.92 -6.70
CA ILE A 31 -4.36 1.93 -5.81
C ILE A 31 -4.46 3.33 -6.43
N GLY A 32 -3.95 3.54 -7.65
CA GLY A 32 -4.00 4.83 -8.34
C GLY A 32 -3.06 5.89 -7.74
N LEU A 33 -1.98 5.46 -7.11
CA LEU A 33 -0.98 6.33 -6.50
C LEU A 33 0.37 6.26 -7.23
N SER A 34 1.20 7.27 -7.00
CA SER A 34 2.60 7.22 -7.42
C SER A 34 3.38 6.19 -6.57
N PRO A 35 4.44 5.58 -7.13
CA PRO A 35 5.23 4.57 -6.43
C PRO A 35 5.95 5.12 -5.19
N ALA A 36 6.34 6.40 -5.19
CA ALA A 36 7.00 7.02 -4.03
C ALA A 36 6.12 7.08 -2.77
N PRO A 37 4.90 7.69 -2.79
CA PRO A 37 4.03 7.71 -1.63
C PRO A 37 3.52 6.31 -1.25
N THR A 38 3.35 5.41 -2.21
CA THR A 38 2.97 4.01 -1.94
C THR A 38 4.03 3.30 -1.11
N LEU A 39 5.32 3.48 -1.45
CA LEU A 39 6.42 2.85 -0.72
C LEU A 39 6.52 3.36 0.72
N GLU A 40 6.30 4.67 0.92
CA GLU A 40 6.32 5.26 2.25
C GLU A 40 5.18 4.72 3.13
N ARG A 41 3.99 4.55 2.55
CA ARG A 41 2.82 3.97 3.22
C ARG A 41 3.07 2.50 3.59
N VAL A 42 3.56 1.70 2.65
CA VAL A 42 3.95 0.29 2.89
C VAL A 42 5.00 0.16 4.00
N ARG A 43 5.92 1.14 4.13
CA ARG A 43 6.93 1.15 5.21
C ARG A 43 6.41 1.61 6.57
N LYS A 44 5.32 2.39 6.59
CA LYS A 44 4.69 2.89 7.82
C LYS A 44 3.70 1.89 8.42
N LEU A 45 3.18 0.97 7.59
CA LEU A 45 2.35 -0.17 7.98
C LEU A 45 3.20 -1.29 8.60
#